data_AF-A0AA41T5C4-F1
#
_entry.id   AF-A0AA41T5C4-F1
#
_cell.length_a   1.000
_cell.length_b   1.000
_cell.length_c   1.000
_cell.angle_alpha   90.00
_cell.angle_beta   90.00
_cell.angle_gamma   90.00
#
_symmetry.space_group_name_H-M   'P 1'
#
loop_
_entity.id
_entity.type
_entity.pdbx_description
1 polymer ?
#
loop_
_entity_poly.entity_id
_entity_poly.type
_entity_poly.pdbx_seq_one_letter_code
_entity_poly.pdbx_strand_id
1 'polypeptide(L)'
;MALWHVEPDTNGILAQQNNRRFTAYAHIYPRDIEAISRASSTSGNHKVWALAFSSKNQELEAVSLDGYFHLCKAQSTLSRLLSIRLPYCRENVCLTYCDELSLYSVGSQSHVSFLDLLQVHQNIRPLRSQYGSTGVHSLSFYQHIVTVGTGHGSLLFYDIHAQKFLEERSSASSDSFLGPTGRKLKLTCGRGWLNHDELWVNYFGGVEEFPNALYTHCYNWPEMKLFVAGGPLPLALHRHHAGFWS
;
A
#
# COMPACT_ATOMS: atom_id res chain seq x y z
N MET A 1 -1.30 16.52 -9.14
CA MET A 1 -0.89 16.38 -7.73
C MET A 1 -0.67 17.77 -7.17
N ALA A 2 -0.86 17.98 -5.87
CA ALA A 2 -0.69 19.29 -5.26
C ALA A 2 -0.01 19.17 -3.90
N LEU A 3 0.90 20.09 -3.62
CA LEU A 3 1.45 20.31 -2.28
C LEU A 3 0.61 21.38 -1.60
N TRP A 4 0.07 21.06 -0.42
CA TRP A 4 -0.78 21.97 0.34
C TRP A 4 0.00 22.61 1.48
N HIS A 5 -0.18 23.91 1.66
CA HIS A 5 0.29 24.61 2.84
C HIS A 5 -0.81 24.67 3.88
N VAL A 6 -0.46 24.36 5.13
CA VAL A 6 -1.37 24.45 6.28
C VAL A 6 -0.84 25.56 7.18
N GLU A 7 -1.54 26.68 7.21
CA GLU A 7 -1.20 27.82 8.04
C GLU A 7 -2.08 27.81 9.31
N PRO A 8 -1.51 27.66 10.51
CA PRO A 8 -2.28 27.71 11.73
C PRO A 8 -2.77 29.14 12.01
N ASP A 9 -4.00 29.29 12.48
CA ASP A 9 -4.51 30.61 12.89
C ASP A 9 -3.74 31.11 14.11
N THR A 10 -2.95 32.16 13.90
CA THR A 10 -2.18 32.85 14.96
C THR A 10 -3.07 33.47 16.04
N ASN A 11 -4.34 33.75 15.73
CA ASN A 11 -5.34 34.21 16.70
C ASN A 11 -5.73 33.12 17.73
N GLY A 12 -5.62 31.84 17.38
CA GLY A 12 -5.85 30.72 18.32
C GLY A 12 -4.71 30.54 19.32
N ILE A 13 -3.47 30.91 18.93
CA ILE A 13 -2.27 30.83 19.77
C ILE A 13 -2.37 31.83 20.93
N LEU A 14 -2.93 33.03 20.68
CA LEU A 14 -3.21 34.03 21.73
C LEU A 14 -4.35 33.60 22.69
N ALA A 15 -5.30 32.79 22.23
CA ALA A 15 -6.37 32.27 23.08
C ALA A 15 -5.91 31.13 24.01
N GLN A 16 -4.86 30.39 23.61
CA GLN A 16 -4.29 29.28 24.39
C GLN A 16 -3.53 29.78 25.64
N GLN A 17 -2.99 30.99 25.60
CA GLN A 17 -2.42 31.69 26.77
C GLN A 17 -3.48 32.02 27.85
N ASN A 18 -4.77 32.05 27.49
CA ASN A 18 -5.87 32.43 28.39
C ASN A 18 -6.70 31.24 28.91
N ASN A 19 -6.17 30.01 28.85
CA ASN A 19 -6.77 28.81 29.46
C ASN A 19 -8.21 28.49 28.98
N ARG A 20 -8.62 29.01 27.81
CA ARG A 20 -9.89 28.65 27.15
C ARG A 20 -9.60 27.68 26.02
N ARG A 21 -10.09 26.44 26.14
CA ARG A 21 -10.05 25.42 25.08
C ARG A 21 -10.98 25.83 23.94
N PHE A 22 -10.48 26.60 22.99
CA PHE A 22 -11.13 26.77 21.69
C PHE A 22 -10.47 25.85 20.66
N THR A 23 -11.27 25.34 19.72
CA THR A 23 -10.78 24.60 18.56
C THR A 23 -9.86 25.50 17.75
N ALA A 24 -8.60 25.09 17.58
CA ALA A 24 -7.67 25.80 16.70
C ALA A 24 -8.09 25.55 15.25
N TYR A 25 -8.29 26.63 14.49
CA TYR A 25 -8.55 26.57 13.05
C TYR A 25 -7.24 26.74 12.28
N ALA A 26 -7.21 26.22 11.07
CA ALA A 26 -6.08 26.36 10.16
C ALA A 26 -6.60 26.61 8.74
N HIS A 27 -5.90 27.46 8.02
CA HIS A 27 -6.16 27.72 6.61
C HIS A 27 -5.33 26.76 5.75
N ILE A 28 -5.99 26.15 4.77
CA ILE A 28 -5.37 25.20 3.84
C ILE A 28 -5.48 25.76 2.43
N TYR A 29 -4.35 25.93 1.75
CA TYR A 29 -4.31 26.41 0.36
C TYR A 29 -3.24 25.67 -0.44
N PRO A 30 -3.45 25.49 -1.77
CA PRO A 30 -2.46 24.82 -2.60
C PRO A 30 -1.23 25.73 -2.75
N ARG A 31 -0.05 25.20 -2.40
CA ARG A 31 1.23 25.90 -2.59
C ARG A 31 1.77 25.68 -4.00
N ASP A 32 1.67 24.45 -4.49
CA ASP A 32 2.14 24.09 -5.83
C ASP A 32 1.30 22.94 -6.40
N ILE A 33 1.14 22.93 -7.72
CA ILE A 33 0.30 21.97 -8.45
C ILE A 33 1.04 21.49 -9.68
N GLU A 34 1.32 20.19 -9.73
CA GLU A 34 1.89 19.53 -10.90
C GLU A 34 0.82 18.71 -11.61
N ALA A 35 0.56 19.03 -12.88
CA ALA A 35 -0.39 18.29 -13.70
C ALA A 35 0.24 16.99 -14.19
N ILE A 36 -0.44 15.86 -13.97
CA ILE A 36 -0.05 14.58 -14.57
C ILE A 36 -0.35 14.69 -16.07
N SER A 37 0.70 14.70 -16.89
CA SER A 37 0.57 14.91 -18.33
C SER A 37 -0.27 13.81 -18.97
N ARG A 38 -1.17 14.20 -19.86
CA ARG A 38 -2.00 13.30 -20.66
C ARG A 38 -1.10 12.68 -21.71
N ALA A 39 -0.74 11.40 -21.58
CA ALA A 39 -0.10 10.71 -22.69
C ALA A 39 -1.01 10.83 -23.92
N SER A 40 -0.43 11.25 -25.05
CA SER A 40 -1.16 11.52 -26.29
C SER A 40 -2.02 10.31 -26.68
N SER A 41 -3.32 10.55 -26.91
CA SER A 41 -4.29 9.71 -27.65
C SER A 41 -5.30 8.81 -26.91
N THR A 42 -5.43 8.82 -25.59
CA THR A 42 -6.60 8.14 -24.96
C THR A 42 -7.30 9.01 -23.95
N SER A 43 -8.64 8.93 -23.92
CA SER A 43 -9.54 9.46 -22.89
C SER A 43 -9.36 8.76 -21.53
N GLY A 44 -8.12 8.35 -21.22
CA GLY A 44 -7.74 7.52 -20.10
C GLY A 44 -8.03 8.20 -18.77
N ASN A 45 -8.43 7.39 -17.80
CA ASN A 45 -8.72 7.82 -16.44
C ASN A 45 -7.37 8.14 -15.76
N HIS A 46 -6.97 9.41 -15.73
CA HIS A 46 -5.69 9.85 -15.13
C HIS A 46 -5.76 10.03 -13.61
N LYS A 47 -6.73 9.41 -12.94
CA LYS A 47 -6.87 9.50 -11.48
C LYS A 47 -5.65 8.86 -10.81
N VAL A 48 -5.12 9.54 -9.82
CA VAL A 48 -4.11 8.99 -8.91
C VAL A 48 -4.79 7.96 -8.03
N TRP A 49 -4.19 6.78 -7.91
CA TRP A 49 -4.72 5.68 -7.12
C TRP A 49 -3.92 5.45 -5.84
N ALA A 50 -2.61 5.60 -5.90
CA ALA A 50 -1.72 5.44 -4.74
C ALA A 50 -0.65 6.54 -4.75
N LEU A 51 -0.22 6.93 -3.55
CA LEU A 51 0.83 7.91 -3.29
C LEU A 51 1.78 7.35 -2.25
N ALA A 52 3.06 7.69 -2.38
CA ALA A 52 4.08 7.52 -1.35
C ALA A 52 4.90 8.81 -1.27
N PHE A 53 5.60 8.99 -0.15
CA PHE A 53 6.48 10.14 0.05
C PHE A 53 7.77 9.70 0.72
N SER A 54 8.91 9.94 0.09
CA SER A 54 10.22 9.81 0.71
C SER A 54 10.61 11.11 1.40
N SER A 55 10.66 11.11 2.72
CA SER A 55 11.15 12.24 3.51
C SER A 55 12.65 12.47 3.31
N LYS A 56 13.44 11.40 3.13
CA LYS A 56 14.88 11.46 2.90
C LYS A 56 15.22 12.18 1.61
N ASN A 57 14.52 11.84 0.52
CA ASN A 57 14.80 12.43 -0.79
C ASN A 57 13.93 13.64 -1.09
N GLN A 58 12.92 13.95 -0.25
CA GLN A 58 11.91 14.96 -0.54
C GLN A 58 11.22 14.70 -1.88
N GLU A 59 10.82 13.44 -2.08
CA GLU A 59 10.22 12.93 -3.31
C GLU A 59 8.80 12.47 -3.05
N LEU A 60 7.89 12.81 -3.98
CA LEU A 60 6.50 12.38 -3.98
C LEU A 60 6.30 11.45 -5.16
N GLU A 61 5.83 10.25 -4.87
CA GLU A 61 5.58 9.24 -5.86
C GLU A 61 4.10 8.98 -6.02
N ALA A 62 3.66 8.71 -7.25
CA ALA A 62 2.29 8.43 -7.55
C ALA A 62 2.14 7.33 -8.59
N VAL A 63 1.07 6.56 -8.47
CA VAL A 63 0.62 5.67 -9.53
C VAL A 63 -0.77 6.07 -9.99
N SER A 64 -0.92 6.21 -11.31
CA SER A 64 -2.18 6.55 -11.95
C SER A 64 -2.86 5.33 -12.56
N LEU A 65 -4.18 5.46 -12.73
CA LEU A 65 -5.06 4.42 -13.25
C LEU A 65 -4.74 3.95 -14.68
N ASP A 66 -4.15 4.82 -15.50
CA ASP A 66 -3.64 4.50 -16.84
C ASP A 66 -2.33 3.70 -16.82
N GLY A 67 -1.81 3.40 -15.63
CA GLY A 67 -0.70 2.48 -15.44
C GLY A 67 0.67 3.14 -15.33
N TYR A 68 0.71 4.46 -15.18
CA TYR A 68 1.97 5.20 -15.06
C TYR A 68 2.40 5.36 -13.60
N PHE A 69 3.70 5.24 -13.39
CA PHE A 69 4.40 5.68 -12.20
C PHE A 69 4.96 7.08 -12.46
N HIS A 70 4.75 7.99 -11.52
CA HIS A 70 5.22 9.37 -11.56
C HIS A 70 6.09 9.63 -10.34
N LEU A 71 7.26 10.22 -10.57
CA LEU A 71 8.14 10.71 -9.51
C LEU A 71 8.21 12.23 -9.60
N CYS A 72 8.00 12.92 -8.49
CA CYS A 72 8.13 14.38 -8.41
C CYS A 72 9.06 14.76 -7.26
N LYS A 73 9.86 15.80 -7.46
CA LYS A 73 10.55 16.48 -6.36
C LYS A 73 9.52 17.34 -5.63
N ALA A 74 9.40 17.16 -4.32
CA ALA A 74 8.48 17.92 -3.47
C ALA A 74 9.14 19.13 -2.79
N GLN A 75 10.47 19.26 -2.92
CA GLN A 75 11.23 20.33 -2.27
C GLN A 75 10.94 21.70 -2.92
N SER A 76 10.37 22.62 -2.14
CA SER A 76 10.06 24.02 -2.48
C SER A 76 9.04 24.24 -3.61
N THR A 77 9.18 23.50 -4.70
CA THR A 77 8.28 23.45 -5.86
C THR A 77 8.05 22.00 -6.25
N LEU A 78 6.81 21.61 -6.46
CA LEU A 78 6.41 20.30 -6.93
C LEU A 78 6.76 20.18 -8.42
N SER A 79 7.88 19.53 -8.74
CA SER A 79 8.33 19.38 -10.13
C SER A 79 8.44 17.90 -10.51
N ARG A 80 7.90 17.53 -11.67
CA ARG A 80 7.97 16.15 -12.14
C ARG A 80 9.39 15.78 -12.60
N LEU A 81 9.92 14.71 -12.02
CA LEU A 81 11.23 14.14 -12.36
C LEU A 81 11.10 13.06 -13.44
N LEU A 82 10.10 12.17 -13.32
CA LEU A 82 9.92 11.01 -14.20
C LEU A 82 8.43 10.67 -14.36
N SER A 83 8.06 10.15 -15.53
CA SER A 83 6.80 9.44 -15.76
C SER A 83 7.04 8.24 -16.67
N ILE A 84 6.83 7.03 -16.15
CA ILE A 84 7.04 5.78 -16.89
C ILE A 84 5.81 4.89 -16.81
N ARG A 85 5.50 4.21 -17.91
CA ARG A 85 4.44 3.21 -17.94
C ARG A 85 4.95 1.88 -17.40
N LEU A 86 4.23 1.29 -16.45
CA LEU A 86 4.61 0.01 -15.85
C LEU A 86 4.22 -1.18 -16.74
N PRO A 87 5.01 -2.26 -16.76
CA PRO A 87 4.70 -3.45 -17.56
C PRO A 87 3.45 -4.19 -17.07
N TYR A 88 3.24 -4.27 -15.75
CA TYR A 88 2.10 -4.96 -15.13
C TYR A 88 1.11 -3.98 -14.53
N CYS A 89 0.45 -3.20 -15.37
CA CYS A 89 -0.29 -2.02 -14.95
C CYS A 89 -1.82 -2.18 -14.84
N ARG A 90 -2.33 -3.42 -14.90
CA ARG A 90 -3.77 -3.68 -14.72
C ARG A 90 -4.13 -3.49 -13.24
N GLU A 91 -4.91 -2.46 -12.97
CA GLU A 91 -5.35 -2.06 -11.62
C GLU A 91 -4.15 -1.93 -10.67
N ASN A 92 -3.33 -0.90 -10.85
CA ASN A 92 -2.30 -0.58 -9.87
C ASN A 92 -2.97 -0.05 -8.59
N VAL A 93 -2.84 -0.79 -7.48
CA VAL A 93 -3.63 -0.55 -6.27
C VAL A 93 -2.83 0.14 -5.17
N CYS A 94 -1.53 -0.14 -5.07
CA CYS A 94 -0.71 0.31 -3.95
C CYS A 94 0.74 0.59 -4.37
N LEU A 95 1.40 1.44 -3.60
CA LEU A 95 2.75 1.93 -3.80
C LEU A 95 3.43 2.08 -2.45
N THR A 96 4.70 1.69 -2.35
CA THR A 96 5.54 1.97 -1.18
C THR A 96 7.00 2.09 -1.57
N TYR A 97 7.79 2.75 -0.73
CA TYR A 97 9.22 3.03 -0.94
C TYR A 97 10.04 2.52 0.25
N CYS A 98 11.22 1.98 -0.04
CA CYS A 98 12.21 1.57 0.95
C CYS A 98 13.43 2.48 0.89
N ASP A 99 13.66 3.27 1.94
CA ASP A 99 14.82 4.18 2.05
C ASP A 99 16.17 3.43 2.08
N GLU A 100 16.20 2.23 2.65
CA GLU A 100 17.42 1.41 2.78
C GLU A 100 17.87 0.85 1.44
N LEU A 101 16.92 0.32 0.66
CA LEU A 101 17.19 -0.27 -0.65
C LEU A 101 17.11 0.76 -1.80
N SER A 102 16.67 1.98 -1.53
CA SER A 102 16.31 2.97 -2.55
C SER A 102 15.38 2.41 -3.62
N LEU A 103 14.43 1.58 -3.19
CA LEU A 103 13.61 0.75 -4.07
C LEU A 103 12.13 1.09 -3.93
N TYR A 104 11.46 1.30 -5.06
CA TYR A 104 10.00 1.41 -5.11
C TYR A 104 9.38 0.05 -5.40
N SER A 105 8.21 -0.20 -4.79
CA SER A 105 7.38 -1.34 -5.13
C SER A 105 5.95 -0.90 -5.44
N VAL A 106 5.44 -1.35 -6.59
CA VAL A 106 4.09 -1.04 -7.08
C VAL A 106 3.30 -2.33 -7.19
N GLY A 107 2.20 -2.42 -6.46
CA GLY A 107 1.29 -3.56 -6.51
C GLY A 107 0.20 -3.35 -7.56
N SER A 108 -0.04 -4.37 -8.37
CA SER A 108 -1.14 -4.45 -9.32
C SER A 108 -2.01 -5.68 -9.05
N GLN A 109 -3.09 -5.83 -9.82
CA GLN A 109 -3.96 -7.01 -9.74
C GLN A 109 -3.19 -8.34 -9.84
N SER A 110 -2.03 -8.37 -10.50
CA SER A 110 -1.32 -9.63 -10.78
C SER A 110 0.14 -9.66 -10.36
N HIS A 111 0.78 -8.51 -10.10
CA HIS A 111 2.21 -8.47 -9.83
C HIS A 111 2.58 -7.38 -8.82
N VAL A 112 3.75 -7.51 -8.22
CA VAL A 112 4.50 -6.39 -7.62
C VAL A 112 5.66 -6.07 -8.56
N SER A 113 5.68 -4.85 -9.08
CA SER A 113 6.79 -4.33 -9.88
C SER A 113 7.78 -3.63 -8.95
N PHE A 114 9.07 -3.92 -9.10
CA PHE A 114 10.15 -3.27 -8.38
C PHE A 114 10.82 -2.25 -9.30
N LEU A 115 11.02 -1.03 -8.82
CA LEU A 115 11.66 0.05 -9.58
C LEU A 115 12.85 0.56 -8.78
N ASP A 116 14.04 0.30 -9.30
CA ASP A 116 15.27 0.95 -8.87
C ASP A 116 15.61 2.03 -9.91
N LEU A 117 15.42 3.29 -9.53
CA LEU A 117 15.65 4.43 -10.43
C LEU A 117 17.12 4.85 -10.49
N LEU A 118 17.94 4.41 -9.52
CA LEU A 118 19.38 4.70 -9.49
C LEU A 118 20.16 3.63 -10.27
N GLN A 119 19.68 2.39 -10.26
CA GLN A 119 20.29 1.27 -10.97
C GLN A 119 19.29 0.62 -11.93
N VAL A 120 19.13 1.24 -13.10
CA VAL A 120 18.34 0.74 -14.25
C VAL A 120 18.69 -0.72 -14.64
N HIS A 121 19.80 -1.28 -14.14
CA HIS A 121 20.34 -2.59 -14.47
C HIS A 121 20.17 -3.67 -13.39
N GLN A 122 19.59 -3.38 -12.21
CA GLN A 122 19.24 -4.45 -11.28
C GLN A 122 17.96 -5.14 -11.77
N ASN A 123 18.12 -6.35 -12.32
CA ASN A 123 17.03 -7.21 -12.76
C ASN A 123 16.28 -7.81 -11.56
N ILE A 124 15.67 -6.98 -10.72
CA ILE A 124 14.72 -7.48 -9.71
C ILE A 124 13.49 -7.91 -10.47
N ARG A 125 13.27 -9.23 -10.49
CA ARG A 125 12.15 -9.81 -11.22
C ARG A 125 10.84 -9.36 -10.58
N PRO A 126 9.86 -8.91 -11.38
CA PRO A 126 8.53 -8.63 -10.89
C PRO A 126 7.95 -9.86 -10.18
N LEU A 127 7.45 -9.65 -8.97
CA LEU A 127 6.85 -10.71 -8.17
C LEU A 127 5.44 -10.98 -8.68
N ARG A 128 5.17 -12.20 -9.14
CA ARG A 128 3.80 -12.58 -9.54
C ARG A 128 2.94 -12.88 -8.32
N SER A 129 1.78 -12.24 -8.23
CA SER A 129 0.71 -12.65 -7.32
C SER A 129 0.16 -13.98 -7.81
N GLN A 130 0.46 -15.06 -7.08
CA GLN A 130 0.08 -16.43 -7.46
C GLN A 130 -1.29 -16.84 -6.91
N TYR A 131 -1.90 -16.04 -6.02
CA TYR A 131 -3.29 -16.24 -5.62
C TYR A 131 -4.19 -15.69 -6.72
N GLY A 132 -4.84 -16.59 -7.46
CA GLY A 132 -5.77 -16.27 -8.53
C GLY A 132 -6.76 -15.17 -8.11
N SER A 133 -6.97 -14.22 -9.03
CA SER A 133 -7.96 -13.13 -9.03
C SER A 133 -8.05 -12.17 -7.83
N THR A 134 -7.33 -12.38 -6.74
CA THR A 134 -7.46 -11.54 -5.52
C THR A 134 -6.41 -10.45 -5.41
N GLY A 135 -5.37 -10.47 -6.25
CA GLY A 135 -4.44 -9.37 -6.45
C GLY A 135 -3.69 -8.84 -5.23
N VAL A 136 -2.91 -7.78 -5.49
CA VAL A 136 -2.14 -7.06 -4.47
C VAL A 136 -2.93 -5.83 -4.05
N HIS A 137 -3.21 -5.69 -2.76
CA HIS A 137 -4.00 -4.59 -2.21
C HIS A 137 -3.21 -3.65 -1.30
N SER A 138 -2.17 -4.16 -0.66
CA SER A 138 -1.26 -3.34 0.15
C SER A 138 0.16 -3.90 0.10
N LEU A 139 1.13 -3.01 0.31
CA LEU A 139 2.56 -3.32 0.35
C LEU A 139 3.23 -2.56 1.48
N SER A 140 4.19 -3.19 2.15
CA SER A 140 5.07 -2.56 3.11
C SER A 140 6.44 -3.21 3.07
N PHE A 141 7.45 -2.47 3.51
CA PHE A 141 8.81 -2.95 3.62
C PHE A 141 9.19 -3.17 5.08
N TYR A 142 9.92 -4.24 5.32
CA TYR A 142 10.72 -4.43 6.50
C TYR A 142 12.11 -4.90 6.06
N GLN A 143 13.08 -3.98 6.08
CA GLN A 143 14.42 -4.20 5.54
C GLN A 143 14.34 -4.71 4.08
N HIS A 144 14.75 -5.96 3.84
CA HIS A 144 14.72 -6.66 2.55
C HIS A 144 13.49 -7.53 2.33
N ILE A 145 12.56 -7.56 3.29
CA ILE A 145 11.28 -8.26 3.19
C ILE A 145 10.20 -7.30 2.73
N VAL A 146 9.49 -7.67 1.68
CA VAL A 146 8.27 -7.02 1.22
C VAL A 146 7.10 -7.84 1.72
N THR A 147 6.23 -7.21 2.49
CA THR A 147 4.93 -7.81 2.84
C THR A 147 3.88 -7.45 1.83
N VAL A 148 3.12 -8.45 1.42
CA VAL A 148 2.10 -8.35 0.37
C VAL A 148 0.75 -8.70 0.97
N GLY A 149 -0.13 -7.71 1.09
CA GLY A 149 -1.51 -7.90 1.49
C GLY A 149 -2.37 -8.26 0.27
N THR A 150 -3.15 -9.33 0.38
CA THR A 150 -3.97 -9.85 -0.73
C THR A 150 -5.46 -9.53 -0.56
N GLY A 151 -6.22 -9.67 -1.64
CA GLY A 151 -7.68 -9.60 -1.61
C GLY A 151 -8.36 -10.77 -0.87
N HIS A 152 -7.59 -11.80 -0.48
CA HIS A 152 -8.09 -12.97 0.24
C HIS A 152 -7.72 -13.00 1.74
N GLY A 153 -7.41 -11.85 2.32
CA GLY A 153 -7.13 -11.75 3.75
C GLY A 153 -5.84 -12.42 4.19
N SER A 154 -4.89 -12.60 3.28
CA SER A 154 -3.59 -13.16 3.60
C SER A 154 -2.49 -12.13 3.41
N LEU A 155 -1.57 -12.09 4.36
CA LEU A 155 -0.31 -11.38 4.24
C LEU A 155 0.78 -12.39 3.90
N LEU A 156 1.53 -12.12 2.82
CA LEU A 156 2.65 -12.93 2.37
C LEU A 156 3.96 -12.17 2.58
N PHE A 157 5.06 -12.89 2.79
CA PHE A 157 6.38 -12.30 3.01
C PHE A 157 7.31 -12.69 1.87
N TYR A 158 7.83 -11.70 1.15
CA TYR A 158 8.73 -11.89 0.02
C TYR A 158 10.11 -11.33 0.35
N ASP A 159 11.14 -12.18 0.27
CA ASP A 159 12.53 -11.78 0.41
C ASP A 159 13.07 -11.33 -0.95
N ILE A 160 13.44 -10.05 -1.06
CA ILE A 160 13.95 -9.45 -2.29
C ILE A 160 15.31 -10.04 -2.67
N HIS A 161 16.18 -10.27 -1.69
CA HIS A 161 17.52 -10.78 -1.95
C HIS A 161 17.48 -12.24 -2.43
N ALA A 162 16.65 -13.06 -1.78
CA ALA A 162 16.45 -14.45 -2.18
C ALA A 162 15.49 -14.61 -3.38
N GLN A 163 14.83 -13.53 -3.79
CA GLN A 163 13.80 -13.48 -4.83
C GLN A 163 12.69 -14.53 -4.68
N LYS A 164 12.31 -14.85 -3.43
CA LYS A 164 11.30 -15.87 -3.12
C LYS A 164 10.43 -15.50 -1.93
N PHE A 165 9.26 -16.13 -1.85
CA PHE A 165 8.46 -16.05 -0.64
C PHE A 165 9.14 -16.81 0.50
N LEU A 166 9.00 -16.31 1.71
CA LEU A 166 9.33 -17.08 2.91
C LEU A 166 8.44 -18.32 2.97
N GLU A 167 8.98 -19.40 3.50
CA GLU A 167 8.31 -20.70 3.58
C GLU A 167 8.11 -21.12 5.03
N GLU A 168 7.00 -21.81 5.30
CA GLU A 168 6.74 -22.44 6.59
C GLU A 168 7.76 -23.55 6.82
N ARG A 169 8.35 -23.56 8.02
CA ARG A 169 9.16 -24.69 8.48
C ARG A 169 8.21 -25.82 8.88
N SER A 170 8.59 -27.05 8.53
CA SER A 170 7.85 -28.23 8.98
C SER A 170 7.89 -28.28 10.51
N SER A 171 6.77 -28.58 11.16
CA SER A 171 6.78 -28.95 12.58
C SER A 171 7.10 -30.43 12.67
N ALA A 172 8.37 -30.78 12.85
CA ALA A 172 8.75 -32.11 13.31
C ALA A 172 9.39 -31.98 14.69
N SER A 173 9.14 -32.98 15.54
CA SER A 173 9.63 -33.11 16.91
C SER A 173 11.12 -32.75 17.04
N SER A 174 11.49 -32.32 18.25
CA SER A 174 12.72 -31.65 18.70
C SER A 174 14.09 -32.06 18.11
N ASP A 175 14.21 -33.13 17.31
CA ASP A 175 15.48 -33.76 16.93
C ASP A 175 15.69 -34.01 15.42
N SER A 176 14.92 -33.39 14.52
CA SER A 176 15.18 -33.50 13.07
C SER A 176 15.40 -32.14 12.41
N PHE A 177 16.38 -32.07 11.49
CA PHE A 177 16.63 -30.88 10.67
C PHE A 177 15.35 -30.54 9.88
N LEU A 178 14.71 -29.44 10.27
CA LEU A 178 13.44 -29.00 9.69
C LEU A 178 13.64 -28.60 8.23
N GLY A 179 13.18 -29.45 7.32
CA GLY A 179 13.12 -29.13 5.89
C GLY A 179 12.00 -28.11 5.60
N PRO A 180 12.15 -27.30 4.53
CA PRO A 180 11.07 -26.44 4.05
C PRO A 180 9.84 -27.27 3.64
N THR A 181 8.65 -26.83 4.02
CA THR A 181 7.39 -27.49 3.61
C THR A 181 7.01 -27.21 2.16
N GLY A 182 7.69 -26.24 1.51
CA GLY A 182 7.28 -25.66 0.23
C GLY A 182 6.01 -24.80 0.32
N ARG A 183 5.38 -24.68 1.50
CA ARG A 183 4.23 -23.80 1.73
C ARG A 183 4.73 -22.41 2.06
N LYS A 184 4.15 -21.40 1.43
CA LYS A 184 4.47 -20.00 1.72
C LYS A 184 4.03 -19.64 3.13
N LEU A 185 4.92 -19.03 3.88
CA LEU A 185 4.60 -18.39 5.14
C LEU A 185 3.56 -17.30 4.88
N LYS A 186 2.43 -17.40 5.58
CA LYS A 186 1.35 -16.42 5.50
C LYS A 186 0.75 -16.15 6.87
N LEU A 187 0.32 -14.91 7.08
CA LEU A 187 -0.61 -14.56 8.16
C LEU A 187 -2.00 -14.42 7.57
N THR A 188 -2.99 -15.06 8.16
CA THR A 188 -4.38 -14.98 7.69
C THR A 188 -5.19 -14.14 8.67
N CYS A 189 -5.85 -13.13 8.13
CA CYS A 189 -6.78 -12.28 8.88
C CYS A 189 -8.01 -13.08 9.32
N GLY A 190 -8.54 -12.72 10.48
CA GLY A 190 -9.83 -13.22 10.93
C GLY A 190 -10.98 -12.72 10.05
N ARG A 191 -12.17 -13.26 10.32
CA ARG A 191 -13.41 -12.89 9.61
C ARG A 191 -13.78 -11.41 9.75
N GLY A 192 -13.39 -10.73 10.83
CA GLY A 192 -13.83 -9.35 11.07
C GLY A 192 -15.35 -9.25 11.28
N TRP A 193 -15.92 -8.06 11.08
CA TRP A 193 -17.35 -7.80 11.29
C TRP A 193 -18.08 -7.51 9.97
N LEU A 194 -19.21 -8.16 9.69
CA LEU A 194 -20.03 -7.95 8.48
C LEU A 194 -21.41 -7.44 8.83
N ASN A 195 -21.88 -6.43 8.08
CA ASN A 195 -23.27 -6.04 8.15
C ASN A 195 -24.13 -6.96 7.29
N HIS A 196 -25.16 -7.56 7.90
CA HIS A 196 -26.10 -8.47 7.26
C HIS A 196 -27.39 -7.74 6.87
N ASP A 197 -27.28 -6.65 6.10
CA ASP A 197 -28.43 -5.88 5.63
C ASP A 197 -29.21 -6.64 4.53
N GLU A 198 -30.37 -6.08 4.12
CA GLU A 198 -31.19 -6.61 3.03
C GLU A 198 -30.39 -6.84 1.74
N LEU A 199 -29.41 -5.98 1.43
CA LEU A 199 -28.50 -6.18 0.28
C LEU A 199 -27.64 -7.45 0.43
N TRP A 200 -27.16 -7.75 1.64
CA TRP A 200 -26.42 -8.98 1.89
C TRP A 200 -27.33 -10.20 1.74
N VAL A 201 -28.52 -10.17 2.33
CA VAL A 201 -29.49 -11.27 2.27
C VAL A 201 -29.90 -11.56 0.82
N ASN A 202 -30.21 -10.51 0.04
CA ASN A 202 -30.77 -10.65 -1.30
C ASN A 202 -29.74 -11.07 -2.37
N TYR A 203 -28.46 -10.68 -2.22
CA TYR A 203 -27.44 -10.92 -3.25
C TYR A 203 -26.33 -11.89 -2.81
N PHE A 204 -26.17 -12.10 -1.50
CA PHE A 204 -25.00 -12.77 -0.93
C PHE A 204 -25.34 -13.81 0.16
N GLY A 205 -26.63 -14.03 0.46
CA GLY A 205 -27.08 -14.92 1.54
C GLY A 205 -26.68 -16.39 1.42
N GLY A 206 -26.23 -16.84 0.24
CA GLY A 206 -25.70 -18.19 0.01
C GLY A 206 -24.18 -18.32 0.12
N VAL A 207 -23.45 -17.24 0.41
CA VAL A 207 -21.98 -17.25 0.53
C VAL A 207 -21.58 -17.36 1.99
N GLU A 208 -20.96 -18.47 2.36
CA GLU A 208 -20.57 -18.75 3.75
C GLU A 208 -19.45 -17.83 4.27
N GLU A 209 -18.52 -17.40 3.42
CA GLU A 209 -17.39 -16.58 3.85
C GLU A 209 -16.93 -15.57 2.79
N PHE A 210 -16.88 -14.30 3.18
CA PHE A 210 -16.23 -13.24 2.40
C PHE A 210 -14.83 -13.01 2.97
N PRO A 211 -13.76 -13.23 2.21
CA PRO A 211 -12.44 -12.88 2.67
C PRO A 211 -12.30 -11.36 2.76
N ASN A 212 -11.54 -10.90 3.76
CA ASN A 212 -11.18 -9.49 3.91
C ASN A 212 -10.00 -9.16 3.02
N ALA A 213 -10.16 -8.30 2.02
CA ALA A 213 -9.02 -7.72 1.33
C ALA A 213 -8.22 -6.82 2.28
N LEU A 214 -6.89 -6.93 2.19
CA LEU A 214 -5.98 -6.16 3.04
C LEU A 214 -5.62 -4.84 2.37
N TYR A 215 -6.39 -3.80 2.68
CA TYR A 215 -6.23 -2.46 2.08
C TYR A 215 -5.04 -1.69 2.63
N THR A 216 -4.61 -1.99 3.86
CA THR A 216 -3.43 -1.36 4.44
C THR A 216 -2.76 -2.29 5.43
N HIS A 217 -1.43 -2.17 5.51
CA HIS A 217 -0.65 -2.71 6.60
C HIS A 217 0.61 -1.89 6.80
N CYS A 218 1.08 -1.82 8.04
CA CYS A 218 2.33 -1.14 8.37
C CYS A 218 3.00 -1.77 9.59
N TYR A 219 4.31 -1.69 9.59
CA TYR A 219 5.13 -2.09 10.73
C TYR A 219 5.22 -0.96 11.74
N ASN A 220 5.07 -1.29 13.02
CA ASN A 220 5.54 -0.44 14.11
C ASN A 220 7.01 -0.76 14.38
N TRP A 221 7.91 0.11 13.92
CA TRP A 221 9.32 0.02 14.24
C TRP A 221 9.59 0.67 15.61
N PRO A 222 10.42 0.08 16.50
CA PRO A 222 11.23 -1.14 16.34
C PRO A 222 10.56 -2.43 16.84
N GLU A 223 9.31 -2.37 17.29
CA GLU A 223 8.66 -3.46 18.03
C GLU A 223 8.29 -4.68 17.17
N MET A 224 8.51 -4.64 15.86
CA MET A 224 8.15 -5.69 14.91
C MET A 224 6.67 -6.07 14.91
N LYS A 225 5.83 -5.18 15.46
CA LYS A 225 4.37 -5.36 15.42
C LYS A 225 3.86 -4.96 14.06
N LEU A 226 2.93 -5.74 13.54
CA LEU A 226 2.31 -5.50 12.26
C LEU A 226 0.84 -5.14 12.45
N PHE A 227 0.48 -3.92 12.07
CA PHE A 227 -0.92 -3.52 11.92
C PHE A 227 -1.41 -3.89 10.53
N VAL A 228 -2.64 -4.39 10.44
CA VAL A 228 -3.32 -4.64 9.17
C VAL A 228 -4.78 -4.23 9.30
N ALA A 229 -5.31 -3.61 8.25
CA ALA A 229 -6.73 -3.32 8.14
C ALA A 229 -7.26 -3.54 6.72
N GLY A 230 -8.56 -3.79 6.65
CA GLY A 230 -9.19 -4.27 5.44
C GLY A 230 -10.70 -4.37 5.52
N GLY A 231 -11.27 -4.96 4.46
CA GLY A 231 -12.72 -5.13 4.32
C GLY A 231 -13.05 -5.96 3.08
N PRO A 232 -14.33 -6.14 2.76
CA PRO A 232 -14.78 -6.97 1.66
C PRO A 232 -14.49 -6.26 0.32
N LEU A 233 -14.16 -7.03 -0.73
CA LEU A 233 -13.97 -6.49 -2.08
C LEU A 233 -15.25 -5.93 -2.71
N PRO A 234 -16.44 -6.56 -2.54
CA PRO A 234 -17.67 -6.02 -3.10
C PRO A 234 -18.05 -4.67 -2.45
N LEU A 235 -18.18 -3.63 -3.29
CA LEU A 235 -18.51 -2.26 -2.86
C LEU A 235 -19.84 -2.12 -2.11
N ALA A 236 -20.77 -3.07 -2.29
CA ALA A 236 -22.07 -3.08 -1.65
C ALA A 236 -22.04 -3.66 -0.21
N LEU A 237 -20.90 -4.20 0.22
CA LEU A 237 -20.76 -4.84 1.53
C LEU A 237 -20.05 -3.90 2.52
N HIS A 238 -20.63 -3.77 3.70
CA HIS A 238 -20.03 -3.07 4.82
C HIS A 238 -19.40 -4.08 5.77
N ARG A 239 -18.08 -4.26 5.67
CA ARG A 239 -17.28 -5.03 6.64
C ARG A 239 -15.97 -4.31 6.92
N HIS A 240 -15.53 -4.41 8.17
CA HIS A 240 -14.25 -3.89 8.59
C HIS A 240 -13.45 -4.98 9.32
N HIS A 241 -12.16 -5.00 9.04
CA HIS A 241 -11.18 -5.79 9.76
C HIS A 241 -10.02 -4.90 10.16
N ALA A 242 -9.58 -5.00 11.41
CA ALA A 242 -8.35 -4.42 11.89
C ALA A 242 -7.72 -5.41 12.88
N GLY A 243 -6.42 -5.59 12.81
CA GLY A 243 -5.69 -6.53 13.64
C GLY A 243 -4.25 -6.10 13.86
N PHE A 244 -3.68 -6.61 14.96
CA PHE A 244 -2.27 -6.45 15.29
C PHE A 244 -1.65 -7.83 15.48
N TRP A 245 -0.52 -8.07 14.82
CA TRP A 245 0.37 -9.18 15.13
C TRP A 245 1.54 -8.68 15.96
N SER A 246 1.89 -9.44 17.00
CA SER A 246 2.97 -9.19 17.95
C SER A 246 3.82 -10.42 18.16
#